data_AF-A0AA86PFX0-F1
#
_entry.id   AF-A0AA86PFX0-F1
#
_cell.length_a   1.000
_cell.length_b   1.000
_cell.length_c   1.000
_cell.angle_alpha   90.00
_cell.angle_beta   90.00
_cell.angle_gamma   90.00
#
_symmetry.space_group_name_H-M   'P 1'
#
loop_
_entity.id
_entity.type
_entity.pdbx_description
1 polymer ?
#
loop_
_entity_poly.entity_id
_entity_poly.type
_entity_poly.pdbx_seq_one_letter_code
_entity_poly.pdbx_strand_id
1 'polypeptide(L)'
;MSYSFIGFFGSKGKGKSTQMFRMRDEYVKQSKQFKYDLNNPFILNGSITHTYFVSPTLQFDKTFKKNDNNDIIQVEGTKDNILELVQKIRDMKKELQPVMELQLQVREFFKKSKNLSQTLDRQTAILIINVLKQIENMKQKYPELIIDETDKDIISNLKEFYSLLEGKAILSFIRMPKIILILDDMSSCSLFCQVQENEFYKMIIQQRHLNIFAVFIAAHEMSTLYSAFKTQLTGFLLFQGINYEKMKDYFSQVQELQSDYFSMTDFMNLYKYKICATHEKNDDEKQKYIHKFLYVVICPTSKVYEGFNIRLK
;
A
#
# COMPACT_ATOMS: atom_id res chain seq x y z
N MET A 1 -2.63 3.35 11.78
CA MET A 1 -2.64 2.10 10.98
C MET A 1 -1.22 1.77 10.60
N SER A 2 -0.79 0.53 10.80
CA SER A 2 0.55 0.05 10.45
C SER A 2 0.64 -0.28 8.97
N TYR A 3 1.79 0.01 8.38
CA TYR A 3 2.18 -0.49 7.06
C TYR A 3 2.11 -2.01 7.03
N SER A 4 1.63 -2.56 5.92
CA SER A 4 1.36 -4.00 5.84
C SER A 4 2.00 -4.64 4.63
N PHE A 5 2.61 -5.80 4.85
CA PHE A 5 3.05 -6.69 3.80
C PHE A 5 2.40 -8.05 4.05
N ILE A 6 1.53 -8.46 3.13
CA ILE A 6 0.67 -9.64 3.30
C ILE A 6 0.90 -10.62 2.16
N GLY A 7 1.25 -11.87 2.51
CA GLY A 7 1.42 -12.95 1.54
C GLY A 7 0.13 -13.76 1.33
N PHE A 8 -0.09 -14.25 0.12
CA PHE A 8 -1.23 -15.09 -0.27
C PHE A 8 -0.69 -16.37 -0.88
N PHE A 9 -0.80 -17.49 -0.16
CA PHE A 9 -0.11 -18.74 -0.50
C PHE A 9 -1.06 -19.92 -0.73
N GLY A 10 -0.66 -20.87 -1.58
CA GLY A 10 -1.48 -22.00 -2.02
C GLY A 10 -1.53 -22.16 -3.54
N SER A 11 -2.24 -23.18 -4.03
CA SER A 11 -2.16 -23.57 -5.44
C SER A 11 -2.65 -22.50 -6.44
N LYS A 12 -2.26 -22.65 -7.71
CA LYS A 12 -2.75 -21.84 -8.85
C LYS A 12 -4.28 -21.82 -8.89
N GLY A 13 -4.87 -20.67 -9.24
CA GLY A 13 -6.31 -20.50 -9.47
C GLY A 13 -7.22 -20.39 -8.24
N LYS A 14 -6.71 -20.47 -7.02
CA LYS A 14 -7.54 -20.47 -5.79
C LYS A 14 -7.80 -19.09 -5.22
N GLY A 15 -8.67 -18.29 -5.83
CA GLY A 15 -9.26 -17.08 -5.20
C GLY A 15 -8.29 -16.01 -4.66
N LYS A 16 -6.97 -16.15 -4.87
CA LYS A 16 -5.91 -15.31 -4.29
C LYS A 16 -6.03 -13.88 -4.77
N SER A 17 -6.08 -13.67 -6.08
CA SER A 17 -6.28 -12.34 -6.66
C SER A 17 -7.58 -11.71 -6.17
N THR A 18 -8.69 -12.47 -6.11
CA THR A 18 -9.95 -12.01 -5.52
C THR A 18 -9.80 -11.54 -4.07
N GLN A 19 -9.08 -12.30 -3.22
CA GLN A 19 -8.85 -11.86 -1.83
C GLN A 19 -7.88 -10.70 -1.73
N MET A 20 -6.86 -10.61 -2.60
CA MET A 20 -5.97 -9.44 -2.68
C MET A 20 -6.78 -8.17 -2.99
N PHE A 21 -7.71 -8.24 -3.95
CA PHE A 21 -8.60 -7.11 -4.26
C PHE A 21 -9.55 -6.78 -3.12
N ARG A 22 -10.14 -7.78 -2.45
CA ARG A 22 -10.95 -7.53 -1.24
C ARG A 22 -10.16 -6.83 -0.14
N MET A 23 -8.93 -7.28 0.14
CA MET A 23 -8.08 -6.61 1.12
C MET A 23 -7.72 -5.19 0.66
N ARG A 24 -7.42 -5.00 -0.63
CA ARG A 24 -7.20 -3.66 -1.20
C ARG A 24 -8.40 -2.76 -0.98
N ASP A 25 -9.60 -3.23 -1.27
CA ASP A 25 -10.83 -2.45 -1.13
C ASP A 25 -11.08 -2.05 0.33
N GLU A 26 -10.81 -2.94 1.29
CA GLU A 26 -10.85 -2.62 2.72
C GLU A 26 -9.80 -1.58 3.11
N TYR A 27 -8.56 -1.68 2.61
CA TYR A 27 -7.53 -0.66 2.84
C TYR A 27 -7.93 0.69 2.25
N VAL A 28 -8.53 0.71 1.06
CA VAL A 28 -9.06 1.92 0.43
C VAL A 28 -10.18 2.51 1.29
N LYS A 29 -11.14 1.70 1.74
CA LYS A 29 -12.25 2.14 2.61
C LYS A 29 -11.74 2.70 3.93
N GLN A 30 -10.81 2.01 4.57
CA GLN A 30 -10.16 2.45 5.81
C GLN A 30 -9.38 3.76 5.62
N SER A 31 -8.66 3.91 4.51
CA SER A 31 -7.89 5.13 4.22
C SER A 31 -8.78 6.37 4.11
N LYS A 32 -10.03 6.21 3.63
CA LYS A 32 -11.00 7.30 3.49
C LYS A 32 -11.61 7.77 4.82
N GLN A 33 -11.41 7.02 5.92
CA GLN A 33 -11.94 7.41 7.24
C GLN A 33 -11.17 8.58 7.87
N PHE A 34 -9.95 8.82 7.41
CA PHE A 34 -9.09 9.90 7.92
C PHE A 34 -8.92 10.95 6.84
N LYS A 35 -9.05 12.23 7.22
CA LYS A 35 -8.65 13.32 6.35
C LYS A 35 -7.12 13.42 6.36
N TYR A 36 -6.56 13.86 5.24
CA TYR A 36 -5.14 14.18 5.18
C TYR A 36 -4.86 15.43 6.01
N ASP A 37 -3.78 15.42 6.78
CA ASP A 37 -3.41 16.55 7.63
C ASP A 37 -2.30 17.36 6.97
N LEU A 38 -2.66 18.52 6.40
CA LEU A 38 -1.70 19.43 5.79
C LEU A 38 -0.70 20.01 6.81
N ASN A 39 -1.01 20.01 8.12
CA ASN A 39 -0.08 20.46 9.17
C ASN A 39 1.00 19.42 9.47
N ASN A 40 0.73 18.15 9.17
CA ASN A 40 1.68 17.05 9.29
C ASN A 40 1.72 16.25 7.98
N PRO A 41 2.17 16.86 6.87
CA PRO A 41 1.98 16.30 5.53
C PRO A 41 2.89 15.10 5.25
N PHE A 42 3.82 14.77 6.14
CA PHE A 42 4.59 13.52 6.04
C PHE A 42 3.88 12.33 6.71
N ILE A 43 2.77 12.57 7.42
CA ILE A 43 1.89 11.52 7.93
C ILE A 43 0.98 11.08 6.77
N LEU A 44 1.05 9.80 6.39
CA LEU A 44 0.23 9.22 5.32
C LEU A 44 -1.21 8.91 5.77
N ASN A 45 -1.89 9.88 6.37
CA ASN A 45 -3.35 9.85 6.53
C ASN A 45 -4.03 10.16 5.18
N GLY A 46 -5.36 10.14 5.11
CA GLY A 46 -6.05 10.30 3.84
C GLY A 46 -6.11 9.04 2.97
N SER A 47 -6.76 9.22 1.82
CA SER A 47 -7.08 8.17 0.84
C SER A 47 -5.85 7.48 0.24
N ILE A 48 -6.04 6.31 -0.36
CA ILE A 48 -5.06 5.76 -1.30
C ILE A 48 -5.07 6.63 -2.57
N THR A 49 -3.89 6.98 -3.07
CA THR A 49 -3.76 7.74 -4.34
C THR A 49 -3.35 6.86 -5.51
N HIS A 50 -2.65 5.75 -5.23
CA HIS A 50 -2.16 4.85 -6.26
C HIS A 50 -2.35 3.39 -5.84
N THR A 51 -2.86 2.58 -6.77
CA THR A 51 -2.81 1.12 -6.67
C THR A 51 -2.08 0.56 -7.88
N TYR A 52 -0.92 -0.05 -7.68
CA TYR A 52 -0.18 -0.74 -8.74
C TYR A 52 -0.51 -2.22 -8.69
N PHE A 53 -0.99 -2.77 -9.81
CA PHE A 53 -1.19 -4.21 -9.98
C PHE A 53 -0.13 -4.75 -10.93
N VAL A 54 0.79 -5.53 -10.39
CA VAL A 54 1.92 -6.11 -11.12
C VAL A 54 1.65 -7.58 -11.33
N SER A 55 1.71 -8.06 -12.57
CA SER A 55 1.52 -9.49 -12.88
C SER A 55 2.31 -9.91 -14.12
N PRO A 56 3.04 -11.05 -14.09
CA PRO A 56 3.73 -11.57 -15.27
C PRO A 56 2.76 -12.10 -16.34
N THR A 57 1.51 -12.41 -15.96
CA THR A 57 0.49 -12.92 -16.89
C THR A 57 -0.48 -11.86 -17.39
N LEU A 58 -0.25 -10.58 -17.05
CA LEU A 58 -1.13 -9.46 -17.37
C LEU A 58 -1.47 -9.38 -18.88
N GLN A 59 -0.51 -9.65 -19.76
CA GLN A 59 -0.73 -9.61 -21.20
C GLN A 59 -1.74 -10.68 -21.69
N PHE A 60 -1.76 -11.83 -21.01
CA PHE A 60 -2.57 -13.00 -21.34
C PHE A 60 -3.94 -12.99 -20.65
N ASP A 61 -4.10 -12.24 -19.56
CA ASP A 61 -5.34 -12.18 -18.80
C ASP A 61 -6.34 -11.16 -19.40
N LYS A 62 -7.28 -11.67 -20.19
CA LYS A 62 -8.37 -10.88 -20.79
C LYS A 62 -9.39 -10.39 -19.76
N THR A 63 -9.42 -10.92 -18.54
CA THR A 63 -10.38 -10.48 -17.50
C THR A 63 -9.99 -9.16 -16.87
N PHE A 64 -8.69 -8.83 -16.81
CA PHE A 64 -8.20 -7.54 -16.28
C PHE A 64 -8.23 -6.40 -17.29
N LYS A 65 -8.18 -6.70 -18.59
CA LYS A 65 -8.32 -5.71 -19.67
C LYS A 65 -9.71 -5.05 -19.74
N LYS A 66 -10.69 -5.56 -18.98
CA LYS A 66 -12.10 -5.12 -18.98
C LYS A 66 -12.57 -4.45 -17.68
N ASN A 67 -11.73 -4.32 -16.66
CA ASN A 67 -12.10 -3.57 -15.47
C ASN A 67 -11.82 -2.07 -15.69
N ASP A 68 -12.87 -1.33 -16.05
CA ASP A 68 -12.91 0.14 -16.21
C ASP A 68 -12.63 0.94 -14.91
N ASN A 69 -12.07 0.31 -13.88
CA ASN A 69 -11.66 1.02 -12.68
C ASN A 69 -10.34 1.74 -12.94
N ASN A 70 -10.44 3.00 -13.36
CA ASN A 70 -9.34 3.93 -13.61
C ASN A 70 -8.36 4.11 -12.42
N ASP A 71 -8.69 3.56 -11.25
CA ASP A 71 -7.90 3.69 -10.01
C ASP A 71 -6.77 2.65 -9.87
N ILE A 72 -6.63 1.70 -10.81
CA ILE A 72 -5.58 0.66 -10.80
C ILE A 72 -4.64 0.84 -11.98
N ILE A 73 -3.35 1.03 -11.68
CA ILE A 73 -2.28 1.10 -12.66
C ILE A 73 -1.72 -0.30 -12.87
N GLN A 74 -1.94 -0.86 -14.05
CA GLN A 74 -1.47 -2.20 -14.39
C GLN A 74 -0.02 -2.15 -14.89
N VAL A 75 0.82 -3.05 -14.38
CA VAL A 75 2.24 -3.16 -14.74
C VAL A 75 2.52 -4.63 -15.08
N GLU A 76 3.09 -4.88 -16.24
CA GLU A 76 3.50 -6.24 -16.58
C GLU A 76 4.71 -6.64 -15.72
N GLY A 77 4.68 -7.84 -15.15
CA GLY A 77 5.64 -8.34 -14.17
C GLY A 77 6.98 -8.81 -14.75
N THR A 78 7.51 -8.12 -15.76
CA THR A 78 8.89 -8.32 -16.21
C THR A 78 9.87 -7.64 -15.26
N LYS A 79 11.13 -8.09 -15.25
CA LYS A 79 12.18 -7.48 -14.42
C LYS A 79 12.30 -5.97 -14.67
N ASP A 80 12.34 -5.56 -15.93
CA ASP A 80 12.60 -4.18 -16.32
C ASP A 80 11.44 -3.26 -15.92
N ASN A 81 10.20 -3.68 -16.19
CA ASN A 81 9.01 -2.91 -15.79
C ASN A 81 8.88 -2.78 -14.27
N ILE A 82 9.28 -3.79 -13.51
CA ILE A 82 9.32 -3.71 -12.04
C ILE A 82 10.37 -2.70 -11.59
N LEU A 83 11.55 -2.66 -12.21
CA LEU A 83 12.59 -1.69 -11.88
C LEU A 83 12.20 -0.26 -12.29
N GLU A 84 11.52 -0.09 -13.42
CA GLU A 84 10.93 1.20 -13.82
C GLU A 84 9.88 1.68 -12.82
N LEU A 85 9.01 0.77 -12.34
CA LEU A 85 8.05 1.10 -11.28
C LEU A 85 8.75 1.56 -9.99
N VAL A 86 9.81 0.86 -9.57
CA VAL A 86 10.61 1.25 -8.40
C VAL A 86 11.18 2.66 -8.58
N GLN A 87 11.74 2.94 -9.76
CA GLN A 87 12.30 4.26 -10.07
C GLN A 87 11.23 5.34 -10.07
N LYS A 88 10.07 5.08 -10.70
CA LYS A 88 8.92 6.00 -10.72
C LYS A 88 8.45 6.39 -9.32
N ILE A 89 8.34 5.43 -8.40
CA ILE A 89 7.92 5.69 -7.01
C ILE A 89 8.96 6.57 -6.30
N ARG A 90 10.26 6.35 -6.53
CA ARG A 90 11.33 7.15 -5.93
C ARG A 90 11.38 8.56 -6.47
N ASP A 91 11.26 8.72 -7.78
CA ASP A 91 11.28 10.04 -8.42
C ASP A 91 10.08 10.87 -7.96
N MET A 92 8.89 10.28 -7.87
CA MET A 92 7.72 10.95 -7.31
C MET A 92 7.99 11.49 -5.90
N LYS A 93 8.58 10.67 -5.01
CA LYS A 93 8.97 11.15 -3.67
C LYS A 93 10.01 12.28 -3.74
N LYS A 94 11.06 12.09 -4.54
CA LYS A 94 12.18 13.04 -4.67
C LYS A 94 11.72 14.41 -5.18
N GLU A 95 10.74 14.42 -6.08
CA GLU A 95 10.15 15.63 -6.64
C GLU A 95 9.20 16.32 -5.65
N LEU A 96 8.37 15.55 -4.93
CA LEU A 96 7.35 16.12 -4.04
C LEU A 96 7.92 16.61 -2.71
N GLN A 97 8.89 15.89 -2.14
CA GLN A 97 9.38 16.17 -0.79
C GLN A 97 9.89 17.62 -0.62
N PRO A 98 10.73 18.19 -1.49
CA PRO A 98 11.18 19.57 -1.35
C PRO A 98 10.03 20.59 -1.42
N VAL A 99 9.05 20.35 -2.32
CA VAL A 99 7.88 21.22 -2.47
C VAL A 99 7.02 21.18 -1.19
N MET A 100 6.88 20.01 -0.57
CA MET A 100 6.13 19.85 0.68
C MET A 100 6.81 20.52 1.88
N GLU A 101 8.14 20.46 1.96
CA GLU A 101 8.91 21.16 2.99
C GLU A 101 8.74 22.68 2.89
N LEU A 102 8.77 23.23 1.68
CA LEU A 102 8.53 24.66 1.45
C LEU A 102 7.06 25.06 1.67
N GLN A 103 6.12 24.20 1.25
CA GLN A 103 4.69 24.37 1.52
C GLN A 103 4.43 24.50 3.02
N LEU A 104 5.06 23.69 3.86
CA LEU A 104 4.93 23.80 5.31
C LEU A 104 5.36 25.18 5.83
N GLN A 105 6.50 25.70 5.37
CA GLN A 105 6.97 27.02 5.76
C GLN A 105 5.97 28.12 5.37
N VAL A 106 5.44 28.06 4.15
CA VAL A 106 4.42 28.99 3.65
C VAL A 106 3.13 28.89 4.48
N ARG A 107 2.67 27.68 4.78
CA ARG A 107 1.48 27.46 5.61
C ARG A 107 1.67 27.98 7.03
N GLU A 108 2.82 27.74 7.65
CA GLU A 108 3.14 28.27 8.97
C GLU A 108 3.18 29.80 9.00
N PHE A 109 3.75 30.42 7.98
CA PHE A 109 3.74 31.88 7.83
C PHE A 109 2.29 32.39 7.81
N PHE A 110 1.46 31.86 6.90
CA PHE A 110 0.06 32.27 6.80
C PHE A 110 -0.73 32.00 8.08
N LYS A 111 -0.42 30.94 8.82
CA LYS A 111 -1.08 30.64 10.10
C LYS A 111 -0.71 31.61 11.21
N LYS A 112 0.51 32.16 11.20
CA LYS A 112 1.00 33.11 12.22
C LYS A 112 0.65 34.56 11.87
N SER A 113 0.43 34.87 10.60
CA SER A 113 0.13 36.23 10.13
C SER A 113 -1.30 36.64 10.47
N LYS A 114 -1.46 37.53 11.45
CA LYS A 114 -2.75 38.16 11.78
C LYS A 114 -3.13 39.30 10.83
N ASN A 115 -2.14 39.95 10.22
CA ASN A 115 -2.32 40.99 9.21
C ASN A 115 -1.23 40.79 8.14
N LEU A 116 -1.62 40.25 6.99
CA LEU A 116 -0.68 39.86 5.95
C LEU A 116 0.06 41.08 5.38
N SER A 117 -0.66 42.16 5.07
CA SER A 117 -0.07 43.39 4.50
C SER A 117 1.04 44.00 5.35
N GLN A 118 1.02 43.82 6.67
CA GLN A 118 2.04 44.33 7.59
C GLN A 118 3.20 43.36 7.83
N THR A 119 3.00 42.07 7.58
CA THR A 119 3.97 41.00 7.88
C THR A 119 4.68 40.49 6.63
N LEU A 120 4.14 40.77 5.45
CA LEU A 120 4.67 40.32 4.17
C LEU A 120 5.82 41.20 3.69
N ASP A 121 7.05 40.71 3.84
CA ASP A 121 8.21 41.29 3.20
C ASP A 121 8.42 40.74 1.77
N ARG A 122 9.31 41.39 1.00
CA ARG A 122 9.59 41.02 -0.39
C ARG A 122 10.18 39.62 -0.55
N GLN A 123 11.05 39.18 0.36
CA GLN A 123 11.68 37.86 0.27
C GLN A 123 10.64 36.76 0.53
N THR A 124 9.80 36.94 1.54
CA THR A 124 8.69 36.04 1.86
C THR A 124 7.67 35.99 0.72
N ALA A 125 7.32 37.12 0.11
CA ALA A 125 6.43 37.14 -1.06
C ALA A 125 7.00 36.33 -2.25
N ILE A 126 8.31 36.48 -2.55
CA ILE A 126 8.98 35.70 -3.61
C ILE A 126 8.94 34.20 -3.29
N LEU A 127 9.22 33.82 -2.04
CA LEU A 127 9.15 32.43 -1.60
C LEU A 127 7.74 31.85 -1.82
N ILE A 128 6.71 32.55 -1.36
CA ILE A 128 5.31 32.13 -1.51
C ILE A 128 4.95 31.92 -2.99
N ILE A 129 5.29 32.89 -3.87
CA ILE A 129 5.04 32.79 -5.32
C ILE A 129 5.73 31.56 -5.91
N ASN A 130 6.99 31.31 -5.55
CA ASN A 130 7.75 30.18 -6.08
C ASN A 130 7.13 28.84 -5.64
N VAL A 131 6.70 28.73 -4.39
CA VAL A 131 6.04 27.52 -3.87
C VAL A 131 4.71 27.28 -4.58
N LEU A 132 3.88 28.31 -4.76
CA LEU A 132 2.58 28.20 -5.43
C LEU A 132 2.75 27.79 -6.92
N LYS A 133 3.77 28.30 -7.61
CA LYS A 133 4.12 27.85 -8.96
C LYS A 133 4.55 26.38 -9.00
N GLN A 134 5.35 25.93 -8.03
CA GLN A 134 5.73 24.53 -7.93
C GLN A 134 4.52 23.63 -7.66
N ILE A 135 3.57 24.06 -6.82
CA ILE A 135 2.32 23.34 -6.58
C ILE A 135 1.50 23.19 -7.87
N GLU A 136 1.35 24.25 -8.67
CA GLU A 136 0.64 24.15 -9.96
C GLU A 136 1.34 23.24 -10.96
N ASN A 137 2.68 23.26 -11.03
CA ASN A 137 3.43 22.31 -11.86
C ASN A 137 3.19 20.86 -11.39
N MET A 138 3.19 20.63 -10.07
CA MET A 138 2.92 19.30 -9.51
C MET A 138 1.47 18.86 -9.75
N LYS A 139 0.51 19.79 -9.74
CA LYS A 139 -0.90 19.52 -10.08
C LYS A 139 -1.10 19.05 -11.51
N GLN A 140 -0.31 19.58 -12.45
CA GLN A 140 -0.35 19.10 -13.84
C GLN A 140 0.23 17.69 -13.96
N LYS A 141 1.26 17.37 -13.16
CA LYS A 141 1.96 16.07 -13.21
C LYS A 141 1.26 14.98 -12.41
N TYR A 142 0.73 15.31 -11.24
CA TYR A 142 0.14 14.42 -10.24
C TYR A 142 -1.18 15.00 -9.69
N PRO A 143 -2.22 15.15 -10.52
CA PRO A 143 -3.49 15.78 -10.13
C PRO A 143 -4.17 15.09 -8.94
N GLU A 144 -4.00 13.77 -8.79
CA GLU A 144 -4.52 12.96 -7.69
C GLU A 144 -3.90 13.26 -6.33
N LEU A 145 -2.78 14.01 -6.29
CA LEU A 145 -2.09 14.40 -5.06
C LEU A 145 -2.51 15.79 -4.56
N ILE A 146 -3.48 16.44 -5.22
CA ILE A 146 -3.96 17.75 -4.83
C ILE A 146 -5.02 17.64 -3.73
N ILE A 147 -4.88 18.48 -2.72
CA ILE A 147 -5.79 18.58 -1.58
C ILE A 147 -6.13 20.05 -1.34
N ASP A 148 -7.42 20.32 -1.16
CA ASP A 148 -7.89 21.65 -0.77
C ASP A 148 -7.45 22.00 0.66
N GLU A 149 -7.04 23.25 0.84
CA GLU A 149 -6.82 23.82 2.17
C GLU A 149 -8.15 23.88 2.92
N THR A 150 -8.09 23.61 4.22
CA THR A 150 -9.26 23.62 5.10
C THR A 150 -9.11 24.56 6.28
N ASP A 151 -7.89 25.00 6.58
CA ASP A 151 -7.62 25.99 7.61
C ASP A 151 -8.10 27.37 7.16
N LYS A 152 -9.08 27.93 7.88
CA LYS A 152 -9.76 29.18 7.51
C LYS A 152 -8.82 30.37 7.50
N ASP A 153 -7.86 30.42 8.43
CA ASP A 153 -6.92 31.53 8.55
C ASP A 153 -5.96 31.53 7.36
N ILE A 154 -5.45 30.34 7.01
CA ILE A 154 -4.60 30.16 5.82
C ILE A 154 -5.38 30.49 4.54
N ILE A 155 -6.63 30.03 4.39
CA ILE A 155 -7.47 30.36 3.24
C ILE A 155 -7.68 31.87 3.12
N SER A 156 -8.00 32.54 4.23
CA SER A 156 -8.23 33.98 4.25
C SER A 156 -6.98 34.73 3.80
N ASN A 157 -5.82 34.40 4.38
CA ASN A 157 -4.56 35.04 4.06
C ASN A 157 -4.07 34.73 2.64
N LEU A 158 -4.30 33.51 2.13
CA LEU A 158 -4.04 33.20 0.72
C LEU A 158 -4.89 34.07 -0.21
N LYS A 159 -6.20 34.24 0.07
CA LYS A 159 -7.06 35.10 -0.74
C LYS A 159 -6.59 36.55 -0.72
N GLU A 160 -6.21 37.07 0.45
CA GLU A 160 -5.61 38.42 0.58
C GLU A 160 -4.33 38.53 -0.25
N PHE A 161 -3.42 37.55 -0.13
CA PHE A 161 -2.18 37.50 -0.90
C PHE A 161 -2.43 37.57 -2.41
N TYR A 162 -3.36 36.76 -2.91
CA TYR A 162 -3.71 36.75 -4.34
C TYR A 162 -4.42 38.03 -4.78
N SER A 163 -5.20 38.67 -3.91
CA SER A 163 -5.80 39.99 -4.19
C SER A 163 -4.72 41.07 -4.40
N LEU A 164 -3.62 41.01 -3.63
CA LEU A 164 -2.48 41.93 -3.81
C LEU A 164 -1.74 41.70 -5.15
N LEU A 165 -1.88 40.52 -5.74
CA LEU A 165 -1.26 40.14 -7.01
C LEU A 165 -2.24 40.20 -8.20
N GLU A 166 -3.48 40.65 -7.99
CA GLU A 166 -4.57 40.64 -8.99
C GLU A 166 -4.81 39.25 -9.62
N GLY A 167 -4.55 38.17 -8.88
CA GLY A 167 -4.59 36.79 -9.37
C GLY A 167 -5.77 35.97 -8.85
N LYS A 168 -6.06 34.84 -9.52
CA LYS A 168 -7.02 33.84 -9.02
C LYS A 168 -6.36 33.01 -7.92
N ALA A 169 -7.00 32.93 -6.76
CA ALA A 169 -6.46 32.21 -5.62
C ALA A 169 -6.39 30.69 -5.85
N ILE A 170 -5.20 30.13 -5.67
CA ILE A 170 -4.97 28.69 -5.54
C ILE A 170 -5.07 28.36 -4.06
N LEU A 171 -6.11 27.60 -3.70
CA LEU A 171 -6.42 27.21 -2.32
C LEU A 171 -6.18 25.72 -2.10
N SER A 172 -5.32 25.12 -2.92
CA SER A 172 -5.01 23.71 -2.90
C SER A 172 -3.51 23.51 -2.78
N PHE A 173 -3.14 22.45 -2.09
CA PHE A 173 -1.78 22.07 -1.75
C PHE A 173 -1.50 20.64 -2.22
N ILE A 174 -0.23 20.25 -2.20
CA ILE A 174 0.17 18.89 -2.54
C ILE A 174 0.27 18.00 -1.30
N ARG A 175 0.10 16.70 -1.52
CA ARG A 175 0.27 15.66 -0.50
C ARG A 175 1.22 14.57 -0.94
N MET A 176 1.74 13.80 0.02
CA MET A 176 2.51 12.60 -0.29
C MET A 176 1.62 11.51 -0.93
N PRO A 177 2.12 10.75 -1.92
CA PRO A 177 1.41 9.62 -2.46
C PRO A 177 1.20 8.56 -1.38
N LYS A 178 0.07 7.85 -1.42
CA LYS A 178 -0.19 6.71 -0.55
C LYS A 178 -0.50 5.51 -1.44
N ILE A 179 0.43 4.56 -1.44
CA ILE A 179 0.50 3.54 -2.49
C ILE A 179 0.11 2.17 -1.95
N ILE A 180 -0.67 1.41 -2.73
CA ILE A 180 -0.83 -0.04 -2.56
C ILE A 180 -0.14 -0.73 -3.73
N LEU A 181 0.65 -1.77 -3.43
CA LEU A 181 1.31 -2.60 -4.42
C LEU A 181 0.73 -4.02 -4.35
N ILE A 182 0.15 -4.50 -5.45
CA ILE A 182 -0.33 -5.87 -5.60
C ILE A 182 0.60 -6.59 -6.56
N LEU A 183 1.13 -7.72 -6.12
CA LEU A 183 2.13 -8.52 -6.82
C LEU A 183 1.53 -9.90 -7.06
N ASP A 184 0.92 -10.11 -8.23
CA ASP A 184 0.24 -11.36 -8.56
C ASP A 184 1.17 -12.36 -9.26
N ASP A 185 1.01 -13.63 -8.91
CA ASP A 185 1.78 -14.79 -9.39
C ASP A 185 3.30 -14.55 -9.56
N MET A 186 3.94 -13.96 -8.56
CA MET A 186 5.37 -13.62 -8.63
C MET A 186 6.32 -14.82 -8.49
N SER A 187 5.78 -16.03 -8.46
CA SER A 187 6.54 -17.27 -8.20
C SER A 187 7.68 -17.51 -9.20
N SER A 188 7.56 -17.00 -10.43
CA SER A 188 8.57 -17.17 -11.50
C SER A 188 9.46 -15.94 -11.69
N CYS A 189 9.25 -14.85 -10.96
CA CYS A 189 10.01 -13.62 -11.15
C CYS A 189 11.35 -13.70 -10.40
N SER A 190 12.46 -13.64 -11.16
CA SER A 190 13.82 -13.78 -10.61
C SER A 190 14.17 -12.73 -9.55
N LEU A 191 13.51 -11.57 -9.57
CA LEU A 191 13.68 -10.52 -8.56
C LEU A 191 13.28 -10.95 -7.14
N PHE A 192 12.42 -11.97 -7.00
CA PHE A 192 12.00 -12.51 -5.70
C PHE A 192 12.84 -13.71 -5.24
N CYS A 193 13.62 -14.30 -6.15
CA CYS A 193 14.35 -15.54 -5.93
C CYS A 193 15.87 -15.35 -5.76
N GLN A 194 16.44 -14.21 -6.16
CA GLN A 194 17.88 -13.95 -6.13
C GLN A 194 18.30 -13.05 -4.94
N VAL A 195 19.50 -13.32 -4.40
CA VAL A 195 20.05 -12.70 -3.18
C VAL A 195 20.91 -11.46 -3.48
N GLN A 196 20.67 -10.42 -2.68
CA GLN A 196 21.44 -9.20 -2.42
C GLN A 196 21.49 -8.11 -3.52
N GLU A 197 20.91 -6.94 -3.15
CA GLU A 197 21.01 -5.63 -3.80
C GLU A 197 20.19 -5.30 -5.06
N ASN A 198 19.12 -6.03 -5.39
CA ASN A 198 18.21 -5.47 -6.39
C ASN A 198 17.37 -4.31 -5.79
N GLU A 199 17.10 -3.30 -6.62
CA GLU A 199 16.41 -2.08 -6.19
C GLU A 199 14.97 -2.33 -5.72
N PHE A 200 14.36 -3.42 -6.19
CA PHE A 200 13.05 -3.87 -5.77
C PHE A 200 13.03 -4.36 -4.31
N TYR A 201 14.04 -5.12 -3.88
CA TYR A 201 14.21 -5.51 -2.48
C TYR A 201 14.37 -4.28 -1.58
N LYS A 202 15.22 -3.32 -2.00
CA LYS A 202 15.38 -2.04 -1.28
C LYS A 202 14.04 -1.30 -1.15
N MET A 203 13.20 -1.31 -2.19
CA MET A 203 11.87 -0.72 -2.14
C MET A 203 10.97 -1.36 -1.07
N ILE A 204 10.96 -2.69 -0.96
CA ILE A 204 10.11 -3.39 0.01
C ILE A 204 10.57 -3.14 1.45
N ILE A 205 11.87 -3.22 1.75
CA ILE A 205 12.36 -2.93 3.11
C ILE A 205 12.21 -1.45 3.47
N GLN A 206 12.26 -0.54 2.48
CA GLN A 206 12.05 0.89 2.65
C GLN A 206 10.60 1.33 2.37
N GLN A 207 9.63 0.41 2.34
CA GLN A 207 8.25 0.70 1.91
C GLN A 207 7.65 1.92 2.63
N ARG A 208 7.94 2.07 3.93
CA ARG A 208 7.49 3.21 4.75
C ARG A 208 8.08 4.53 4.28
N HIS A 209 9.37 4.54 3.97
CA HIS A 209 10.04 5.72 3.45
C HIS A 209 9.58 6.07 2.04
N LEU A 210 9.08 5.11 1.27
CA LEU A 210 8.58 5.32 -0.10
C LEU A 210 7.06 5.51 -0.15
N ASN A 211 6.42 5.67 1.00
CA ASN A 211 4.98 5.86 1.13
C ASN A 211 4.11 4.72 0.55
N ILE A 212 4.69 3.52 0.49
CA ILE A 212 3.98 2.28 0.15
C ILE A 212 3.29 1.78 1.40
N PHE A 213 1.98 2.02 1.47
CA PHE A 213 1.14 1.74 2.63
C PHE A 213 0.86 0.24 2.80
N ALA A 214 0.65 -0.47 1.69
CA ALA A 214 0.44 -1.90 1.71
C ALA A 214 1.08 -2.61 0.50
N VAL A 215 1.64 -3.79 0.74
CA VAL A 215 2.12 -4.71 -0.29
C VAL A 215 1.37 -6.03 -0.12
N PHE A 216 0.74 -6.50 -1.20
CA PHE A 216 0.10 -7.81 -1.27
C PHE A 216 0.84 -8.66 -2.28
N ILE A 217 1.29 -9.85 -1.88
CA ILE A 217 2.01 -10.76 -2.77
C ILE A 217 1.32 -12.11 -2.86
N ALA A 218 0.99 -12.54 -4.07
CA ALA A 218 0.57 -13.90 -4.33
C ALA A 218 1.75 -14.73 -4.85
N ALA A 219 2.00 -15.83 -4.15
CA ALA A 219 2.96 -16.85 -4.56
C ALA A 219 2.34 -18.25 -4.36
N HIS A 220 2.92 -19.29 -4.95
CA HIS A 220 2.46 -20.65 -4.64
C HIS A 220 2.83 -21.05 -3.23
N GLU A 221 4.06 -20.74 -2.83
CA GLU A 221 4.63 -21.19 -1.58
C GLU A 221 5.48 -20.08 -0.96
N MET A 222 5.68 -20.12 0.35
CA MET A 222 6.52 -19.15 1.03
C MET A 222 8.01 -19.39 0.76
N SER A 223 8.39 -20.64 0.50
CA SER A 223 9.75 -21.05 0.13
C SER A 223 10.28 -20.32 -1.10
N THR A 224 9.43 -19.93 -2.05
CA THR A 224 9.82 -19.22 -3.29
C THR A 224 10.22 -17.78 -3.04
N LEU A 225 9.88 -17.21 -1.88
CA LEU A 225 10.28 -15.86 -1.51
C LEU A 225 11.69 -15.91 -0.93
N TYR A 226 12.55 -14.97 -1.34
CA TYR A 226 13.82 -14.75 -0.67
C TYR A 226 13.60 -14.48 0.84
N SER A 227 14.48 -15.02 1.68
CA SER A 227 14.32 -15.04 3.14
C SER A 227 14.08 -13.65 3.73
N ALA A 228 14.76 -12.63 3.21
CA ALA A 228 14.60 -11.27 3.70
C ALA A 228 13.26 -10.61 3.33
N PHE A 229 12.52 -11.10 2.33
CA PHE A 229 11.12 -10.68 2.13
C PHE A 229 10.20 -11.30 3.16
N LYS A 230 10.46 -12.55 3.59
CA LYS A 230 9.65 -13.25 4.60
C LYS A 230 9.64 -12.48 5.92
N THR A 231 10.79 -11.94 6.32
CA THR A 231 10.92 -11.16 7.57
C THR A 231 10.15 -9.84 7.55
N GLN A 232 9.76 -9.35 6.37
CA GLN A 232 8.95 -8.14 6.25
C GLN A 232 7.45 -8.43 6.30
N LEU A 233 7.02 -9.70 6.23
CA LEU A 233 5.62 -10.07 6.28
C LEU A 233 5.00 -9.70 7.62
N THR A 234 3.90 -8.96 7.55
CA THR A 234 3.06 -8.61 8.71
C THR A 234 1.92 -9.61 8.91
N GLY A 235 1.63 -10.42 7.89
CA GLY A 235 0.66 -11.50 7.93
C GLY A 235 0.65 -12.28 6.62
N PHE A 236 -0.11 -13.37 6.57
CA PHE A 236 -0.31 -14.15 5.36
C PHE A 236 -1.63 -14.92 5.38
N LEU A 237 -2.13 -15.24 4.18
CA LEU A 237 -3.30 -16.05 3.94
C LEU A 237 -2.86 -17.41 3.39
N LEU A 238 -3.34 -18.48 4.01
CA LEU A 238 -3.12 -19.86 3.59
C LEU A 238 -4.37 -20.43 2.93
N PHE A 239 -4.32 -20.58 1.62
CA PHE A 239 -5.32 -21.27 0.83
C PHE A 239 -4.98 -22.76 0.72
N GLN A 240 -5.91 -23.56 0.21
CA GLN A 240 -5.67 -24.98 -0.01
C GLN A 240 -4.49 -25.21 -0.98
N GLY A 241 -3.78 -26.32 -0.81
CA GLY A 241 -2.76 -26.79 -1.76
C GLY A 241 -1.34 -26.43 -1.36
N ILE A 242 -1.12 -26.07 -0.09
CA ILE A 242 0.20 -26.03 0.52
C ILE A 242 0.56 -27.45 0.93
N ASN A 243 1.74 -27.91 0.54
CA ASN A 243 2.25 -29.23 0.93
C ASN A 243 2.47 -29.25 2.46
N TYR A 244 2.04 -30.35 3.10
CA TYR A 244 2.20 -30.60 4.52
C TYR A 244 3.65 -30.40 4.99
N GLU A 245 4.63 -30.91 4.24
CA GLU A 245 6.07 -30.76 4.58
C GLU A 245 6.52 -29.30 4.61
N LYS A 246 5.89 -28.45 3.78
CA LYS A 246 6.20 -27.01 3.68
C LYS A 246 5.51 -26.17 4.74
N MET A 247 4.55 -26.72 5.49
CA MET A 247 3.87 -26.01 6.58
C MET A 247 4.83 -25.55 7.69
N LYS A 248 5.98 -26.23 7.83
CA LYS A 248 7.05 -25.83 8.75
C LYS A 248 7.54 -24.41 8.49
N ASP A 249 7.70 -24.04 7.23
CA ASP A 249 8.18 -22.71 6.83
C ASP A 249 7.21 -21.63 7.30
N TYR A 250 5.91 -21.88 7.17
CA TYR A 250 4.88 -20.94 7.61
C TYR A 250 4.85 -20.82 9.13
N PHE A 251 4.86 -21.94 9.86
CA PHE A 251 4.86 -21.92 11.32
C PHE A 251 6.09 -21.20 11.89
N SER A 252 7.25 -21.32 11.24
CA SER A 252 8.47 -20.62 11.65
C SER A 252 8.35 -19.09 11.64
N GLN A 253 7.43 -18.53 10.85
CA GLN A 253 7.19 -17.09 10.80
C GLN A 253 6.30 -16.59 11.94
N VAL A 254 5.70 -17.50 12.71
CA VAL A 254 4.68 -17.16 13.72
C VAL A 254 5.26 -17.35 15.12
N GLN A 255 6.29 -16.56 15.43
CA GLN A 255 7.18 -16.75 16.59
C GLN A 255 6.43 -16.77 17.93
N GLU A 256 5.38 -15.95 18.10
CA GLU A 256 4.66 -15.83 19.37
C GLU A 256 3.49 -16.79 19.54
N LEU A 257 3.07 -17.51 18.50
CA LEU A 257 2.09 -18.59 18.68
C LEU A 257 2.71 -19.83 19.32
N GLN A 258 4.04 -19.91 19.35
CA GLN A 258 4.76 -21.00 19.98
C GLN A 258 4.55 -20.91 21.50
N SER A 259 3.71 -21.80 22.00
CA SER A 259 3.49 -22.03 23.43
C SER A 259 3.42 -23.53 23.66
N ASP A 260 3.52 -23.95 24.92
CA ASP A 260 3.32 -25.36 25.30
C ASP A 260 1.98 -25.94 24.83
N TYR A 261 1.00 -25.07 24.52
CA TYR A 261 -0.37 -25.41 24.13
C TYR A 261 -0.68 -25.21 22.65
N PHE A 262 0.29 -24.75 21.85
CA PHE A 262 0.10 -24.59 20.41
C PHE A 262 1.40 -24.90 19.65
N SER A 263 1.50 -26.16 19.25
CA SER A 263 2.64 -26.71 18.53
C SER A 263 2.50 -26.55 17.02
N MET A 264 3.59 -26.85 16.30
CA MET A 264 3.56 -26.98 14.85
C MET A 264 2.52 -28.00 14.38
N THR A 265 2.39 -29.12 15.10
CA THR A 265 1.40 -30.17 14.81
C THR A 265 -0.03 -29.62 14.93
N ASP A 266 -0.31 -28.79 15.93
CA ASP A 266 -1.62 -28.15 16.10
C ASP A 266 -1.93 -27.19 14.96
N PHE A 267 -0.96 -26.39 14.53
CA PHE A 267 -1.10 -25.50 13.38
C PHE A 267 -1.35 -26.29 12.08
N MET A 268 -0.65 -27.40 11.87
CA MET A 268 -0.82 -28.27 10.72
C MET A 268 -2.20 -28.96 10.73
N ASN A 269 -2.65 -29.45 11.88
CA ASN A 269 -3.97 -30.04 12.04
C ASN A 269 -5.08 -29.01 11.81
N LEU A 270 -4.88 -27.77 12.29
CA LEU A 270 -5.79 -26.67 12.05
C LEU A 270 -5.94 -26.37 10.56
N TYR A 271 -4.83 -26.25 9.83
CA TYR A 271 -4.83 -26.07 8.38
C TYR A 271 -5.51 -27.24 7.67
N LYS A 272 -5.16 -28.48 8.03
CA LYS A 272 -5.76 -29.68 7.44
C LYS A 272 -7.27 -29.71 7.64
N TYR A 273 -7.75 -29.49 8.86
CA TYR A 273 -9.18 -29.58 9.18
C TYR A 273 -10.00 -28.41 8.62
N LYS A 274 -9.48 -27.18 8.71
CA LYS A 274 -10.23 -25.98 8.29
C LYS A 274 -10.17 -25.73 6.79
N ILE A 275 -9.04 -26.06 6.15
CA ILE A 275 -8.78 -25.71 4.76
C ILE A 275 -8.80 -26.93 3.83
N CYS A 276 -8.24 -28.07 4.26
CA CYS A 276 -8.13 -29.25 3.38
C CYS A 276 -9.28 -30.26 3.50
N ALA A 277 -9.92 -30.39 4.67
CA ALA A 277 -10.82 -31.51 4.99
C ALA A 277 -12.24 -31.42 4.40
N THR A 278 -12.50 -30.57 3.41
CA THR A 278 -13.85 -30.45 2.79
C THR A 278 -13.92 -30.89 1.33
N HIS A 279 -13.33 -32.03 0.97
CA HIS A 279 -13.41 -32.58 -0.39
C HIS A 279 -14.28 -33.84 -0.55
N GLU A 280 -14.94 -34.34 0.50
CA GLU A 280 -15.64 -35.64 0.37
C GLU A 280 -17.16 -35.59 0.17
N LYS A 281 -17.88 -34.47 0.32
CA LYS A 281 -19.34 -34.46 0.05
C LYS A 281 -19.87 -33.13 -0.52
N ASN A 282 -20.49 -33.26 -1.69
CA ASN A 282 -21.48 -32.40 -2.36
C ASN A 282 -20.98 -31.30 -3.33
N ASP A 283 -21.21 -31.57 -4.62
CA ASP A 283 -20.86 -30.77 -5.81
C ASP A 283 -21.74 -29.52 -6.07
N ASP A 284 -22.71 -29.21 -5.19
CA ASP A 284 -23.67 -28.12 -5.42
C ASP A 284 -23.32 -26.76 -4.75
N GLU A 285 -22.21 -26.67 -4.00
CA GLU A 285 -21.79 -25.45 -3.30
C GLU A 285 -20.57 -24.74 -3.94
N LYS A 286 -20.44 -24.75 -5.28
CA LYS A 286 -19.28 -24.18 -6.02
C LYS A 286 -18.91 -22.71 -5.68
N GLN A 287 -19.78 -21.95 -5.01
CA GLN A 287 -19.47 -20.59 -4.54
C GLN A 287 -18.93 -20.49 -3.10
N LYS A 288 -19.16 -21.47 -2.21
CA LYS A 288 -18.69 -21.40 -0.80
C LYS A 288 -17.20 -21.70 -0.64
N TYR A 289 -16.60 -22.45 -1.56
CA TYR A 289 -15.23 -22.96 -1.42
C TYR A 289 -14.14 -22.04 -1.99
N ILE A 290 -14.50 -21.00 -2.73
CA ILE A 290 -13.55 -20.03 -3.32
C ILE A 290 -12.90 -19.11 -2.24
N HIS A 291 -13.37 -19.19 -0.99
CA HIS A 291 -13.02 -18.25 0.07
C HIS A 291 -12.54 -18.86 1.38
N LYS A 292 -12.27 -20.18 1.46
CA LYS A 292 -11.69 -20.77 2.67
C LYS A 292 -10.18 -20.54 2.70
N PHE A 293 -9.72 -19.79 3.69
CA PHE A 293 -8.31 -19.57 3.99
C PHE A 293 -8.12 -19.39 5.50
N LEU A 294 -6.90 -19.68 5.98
CA LEU A 294 -6.47 -19.19 7.28
C LEU A 294 -5.79 -17.85 7.08
N TYR A 295 -6.19 -16.84 7.85
CA TYR A 295 -5.46 -15.58 7.92
C TYR A 295 -4.61 -15.57 9.18
N VAL A 296 -3.30 -15.44 8.99
CA VAL A 296 -2.33 -15.37 10.08
C VAL A 296 -1.79 -13.95 10.13
N VAL A 297 -2.00 -13.27 11.25
CA VAL A 297 -1.33 -12.00 11.56
C VAL A 297 -0.06 -12.34 12.32
N ILE A 298 1.09 -11.76 11.95
CA ILE A 298 2.38 -12.02 12.62
C ILE A 298 2.66 -10.95 13.69
N CYS A 299 2.38 -9.68 13.38
CA CYS A 299 2.75 -8.53 14.20
C CYS A 299 1.52 -7.62 14.45
N PRO A 300 1.33 -7.04 15.66
CA PRO A 300 2.22 -7.05 16.83
C PRO A 300 2.12 -8.29 17.71
N THR A 301 1.04 -9.06 17.60
CA THR A 301 0.90 -10.36 18.24
C THR A 301 0.40 -11.36 17.24
N SER A 302 1.00 -12.54 17.23
CA SER A 302 0.61 -13.53 16.25
C SER A 302 -0.79 -14.08 16.54
N LYS A 303 -1.67 -14.05 15.53
CA LYS A 303 -3.08 -14.47 15.65
C LYS A 303 -3.49 -15.26 14.43
N VAL A 304 -4.38 -16.24 14.62
CA VAL A 304 -4.89 -17.09 13.53
C VAL A 304 -6.39 -16.92 13.43
N TYR A 305 -6.86 -16.67 12.22
CA TYR A 305 -8.27 -16.53 11.89
C TYR A 305 -8.68 -17.53 10.81
N GLU A 306 -9.91 -18.00 10.89
CA GLU A 306 -10.63 -18.59 9.76
C GLU A 306 -11.32 -17.47 8.99
N GLY A 307 -10.95 -17.31 7.70
CA GLY A 307 -11.29 -16.10 6.96
C GLY A 307 -10.73 -14.85 7.63
N PHE A 308 -11.46 -13.73 7.55
CA PHE A 308 -11.08 -12.48 8.23
C PHE A 308 -11.70 -12.29 9.63
N ASN A 309 -12.67 -13.11 10.01
CA ASN A 309 -13.60 -12.75 11.10
C ASN A 309 -13.59 -13.71 12.29
N ILE A 310 -13.24 -14.99 12.10
CA ILE A 310 -13.35 -16.01 13.15
C ILE A 310 -11.98 -16.22 13.76
N ARG A 311 -11.73 -15.67 14.96
CA ARG A 311 -10.46 -15.88 15.67
C ARG A 311 -10.38 -17.31 16.20
N LEU A 312 -9.29 -17.99 15.87
CA LEU A 312 -8.98 -19.35 16.30
C LEU A 312 -7.92 -19.36 17.40
N LYS A 313 -6.94 -18.45 17.33
CA LYS A 313 -5.90 -18.19 18.33
C LYS A 313 -5.53 -16.72 18.40
#